data_AF-A0A2E8CXY7-F1
#
_entry.id   AF-A0A2E8CXY7-F1
#
_cell.length_a   1.000
_cell.length_b   1.000
_cell.length_c   1.000
_cell.angle_alpha   90.00
_cell.angle_beta   90.00
_cell.angle_gamma   90.00
#
_symmetry.space_group_name_H-M   'P 1'
#
loop_
_entity.id
_entity.type
_entity.pdbx_description
1 polymer ?
#
loop_
_entity_poly.entity_id
_entity_poly.type
_entity_poly.pdbx_seq_one_letter_code
_entity_poly.pdbx_strand_id
1 'polypeptide(L)'
;MNANQIRVVSQIRNSHARRKVSRNAPCPCGIGRKYKQCCTRKDFEWVEDDDGSLFKSMPISDELANVLDEQRQSFIAKHGREPGPDDLVFPDMPHPEHMEHQMIEIMKEAGIDPAIIYATEKTGRIVSEENMDLLSDVELDEWNAAIEEYQAEHGVTEPEYPIGTVALYGPDDKTTTKIVAGVILDDDAEAIIERWVGTDVKDNPKVQQGIQEFFAKHGVKSVAAIDENMGCPHEEGEDSPVGEDCPFCPYWKGKQGSNSPF
;
A
#
# COMPACT_ATOMS: atom_id res chain seq x y z
N MET A 1 -13.68 -23.64 20.56
CA MET A 1 -12.40 -23.99 21.22
C MET A 1 -11.31 -23.39 20.37
N ASN A 2 -10.93 -22.14 20.62
CA ASN A 2 -9.89 -21.43 19.86
C ASN A 2 -8.77 -21.06 20.83
N ALA A 3 -7.61 -21.67 20.64
CA ALA A 3 -6.39 -21.34 21.36
C ALA A 3 -5.52 -20.52 20.40
N ASN A 4 -5.72 -19.20 20.39
CA ASN A 4 -4.80 -18.26 19.79
C ASN A 4 -4.52 -17.14 20.80
N GLN A 5 -3.78 -17.49 21.86
CA GLN A 5 -3.16 -16.52 22.75
C GLN A 5 -1.68 -16.52 22.42
N ILE A 6 -1.23 -15.44 21.78
CA ILE A 6 0.19 -15.12 21.65
C ILE A 6 0.68 -14.81 23.07
N ARG A 7 1.42 -15.76 23.65
CA ARG A 7 2.14 -15.59 24.92
C ARG A 7 3.43 -14.84 24.66
N VAL A 8 3.58 -13.64 25.21
CA VAL A 8 4.89 -12.99 25.33
C VAL A 8 5.51 -13.50 26.63
N VAL A 9 6.61 -14.26 26.53
CA VAL A 9 7.28 -14.84 27.70
C VAL A 9 8.33 -13.86 28.24
N SER A 10 8.09 -13.46 29.50
CA SER A 10 9.00 -12.89 30.51
C SER A 10 10.51 -13.19 30.32
N GLN A 11 11.35 -12.15 30.44
CA GLN A 11 12.78 -12.30 30.74
C GLN A 11 13.16 -11.51 32.01
N ILE A 12 13.20 -12.21 33.15
CA ILE A 12 14.40 -12.16 34.00
C ILE A 12 15.03 -13.54 33.94
N ARG A 13 15.63 -13.85 32.79
CA ARG A 13 16.59 -14.92 32.53
C ARG A 13 17.05 -14.77 31.08
N ASN A 14 18.34 -14.48 30.90
CA ASN A 14 19.10 -14.46 29.65
C ASN A 14 18.41 -13.87 28.42
N SER A 15 19.01 -12.84 27.84
CA SER A 15 18.84 -12.53 26.43
C SER A 15 19.15 -13.80 25.60
N HIS A 16 18.15 -14.61 25.31
CA HIS A 16 18.31 -15.76 24.44
C HIS A 16 18.64 -15.22 23.05
N ALA A 17 19.85 -15.54 22.59
CA ALA A 17 20.35 -15.05 21.33
C ALA A 17 19.47 -15.62 20.22
N ARG A 18 18.62 -14.77 19.65
CA ARG A 18 17.78 -15.15 18.50
C ARG A 18 18.67 -15.33 17.27
N ARG A 19 18.47 -16.44 16.56
CA ARG A 19 19.25 -16.81 15.37
C ARG A 19 18.33 -16.87 14.17
N LYS A 20 18.84 -16.48 13.00
CA LYS A 20 18.09 -16.58 11.76
C LYS A 20 17.77 -18.05 11.46
N VAL A 21 16.52 -18.32 11.11
CA VAL A 21 16.09 -19.65 10.68
C VAL A 21 16.89 -20.06 9.43
N SER A 22 17.32 -21.33 9.39
CA SER A 22 18.10 -21.85 8.27
C SER A 22 17.32 -21.78 6.96
N ARG A 23 17.97 -21.29 5.90
CA ARG A 23 17.43 -21.22 4.53
C ARG A 23 16.88 -22.56 4.01
N ASN A 24 17.42 -23.68 4.47
CA ASN A 24 17.00 -25.02 4.03
C ASN A 24 15.96 -25.67 4.96
N ALA A 25 15.68 -25.08 6.12
CA ALA A 25 14.62 -25.54 7.01
C ALA A 25 13.23 -25.32 6.39
N PRO A 26 12.20 -26.04 6.85
CA PRO A 26 10.81 -25.71 6.54
C PRO A 26 10.52 -24.24 6.87
N CYS A 27 9.73 -23.56 6.03
CA CYS A 27 9.34 -22.19 6.26
C CYS A 27 8.39 -22.11 7.48
N PRO A 28 8.66 -21.23 8.45
CA PRO A 28 7.79 -21.05 9.63
C PRO A 28 6.36 -20.58 9.33
N CYS A 29 6.05 -20.08 8.13
CA CYS A 29 4.69 -19.71 7.76
C CYS A 29 3.72 -20.89 7.64
N GLY A 30 4.22 -22.13 7.64
CA GLY A 30 3.37 -23.34 7.66
C GLY A 30 3.06 -23.96 6.29
N ILE A 31 3.47 -23.35 5.17
CA ILE A 31 3.19 -23.86 3.81
C ILE A 31 4.00 -25.12 3.42
N GLY A 32 4.90 -25.59 4.29
CA GLY A 32 5.69 -26.81 4.08
C GLY A 32 6.84 -26.71 3.05
N ARG A 33 7.01 -25.57 2.38
CA ARG A 33 8.17 -25.31 1.49
C ARG A 33 9.43 -24.99 2.31
N LYS A 34 10.61 -25.12 1.70
CA LYS A 34 11.87 -24.64 2.33
C LYS A 34 11.83 -23.12 2.46
N TYR A 35 12.38 -22.57 3.53
CA TYR A 35 12.36 -21.13 3.79
C TYR A 35 12.90 -20.30 2.60
N LYS A 36 14.01 -20.73 1.99
CA LYS A 36 14.60 -20.08 0.79
C LYS A 36 13.73 -20.07 -0.47
N GLN A 37 12.65 -20.86 -0.50
CA GLN A 37 11.71 -21.01 -1.61
C GLN A 37 10.33 -20.43 -1.27
N CYS A 38 10.24 -19.71 -0.15
CA CYS A 38 9.03 -19.11 0.40
C CYS A 38 9.39 -17.69 0.86
N CYS A 39 9.24 -17.36 2.15
CA CYS A 39 9.36 -15.99 2.65
C CYS A 39 10.78 -15.40 2.76
N THR A 40 11.84 -16.03 2.24
CA THR A 40 13.21 -15.46 2.35
C THR A 40 13.41 -14.15 1.57
N ARG A 41 12.52 -13.82 0.63
CA ARG A 41 12.57 -12.56 -0.13
C ARG A 41 11.69 -11.45 0.46
N LYS A 42 11.06 -11.71 1.60
CA LYS A 42 10.20 -10.75 2.28
C LYS A 42 11.03 -9.79 3.12
N ASP A 43 10.47 -8.63 3.43
CA ASP A 43 11.10 -7.56 4.22
C ASP A 43 11.01 -7.84 5.73
N PHE A 44 11.11 -9.10 6.10
CA PHE A 44 11.21 -9.58 7.47
C PHE A 44 12.05 -10.85 7.52
N GLU A 45 12.53 -11.18 8.72
CA GLU A 45 13.30 -12.40 8.96
C GLU A 45 12.65 -13.27 10.02
N TRP A 46 12.53 -14.57 9.74
CA TRP A 46 12.25 -15.54 10.80
C TRP A 46 13.48 -15.75 11.67
N VAL A 47 13.30 -15.58 12.97
CA VAL A 47 14.31 -15.88 13.98
C VAL A 47 13.77 -16.85 15.01
N GLU A 48 14.65 -17.68 15.52
CA GLU A 48 14.37 -18.71 16.52
C GLU A 48 15.25 -18.42 17.74
N ASP A 49 14.70 -18.50 18.94
CA ASP A 49 15.51 -18.44 20.16
C ASP A 49 16.05 -19.82 20.57
N ASP A 50 16.73 -19.91 21.71
CA ASP A 50 17.32 -21.18 22.14
C ASP A 50 16.27 -22.22 22.61
N ASP A 51 15.01 -21.82 22.82
CA ASP A 51 13.93 -22.73 23.22
C ASP A 51 13.12 -23.28 22.04
N GLY A 52 13.41 -22.77 20.83
CA GLY A 52 12.74 -23.15 19.59
C GLY A 52 11.53 -22.29 19.26
N SER A 53 11.27 -21.24 20.04
CA SER A 53 10.20 -20.29 19.76
C SER A 53 10.54 -19.46 18.52
N LEU A 54 9.59 -19.40 17.59
CA LEU A 54 9.72 -18.69 16.33
C LEU A 54 9.16 -17.28 16.48
N PHE A 55 9.93 -16.30 16.00
CA PHE A 55 9.56 -14.89 15.97
C PHE A 55 9.80 -14.32 14.58
N LYS A 56 8.96 -13.35 14.23
CA LYS A 56 9.13 -12.52 13.04
C LYS A 56 9.90 -11.26 13.44
N SER A 57 11.05 -11.02 12.84
CA SER A 57 11.88 -9.83 13.04
C SER A 57 11.68 -8.89 11.87
N MET A 58 11.24 -7.67 12.15
CA MET A 58 10.96 -6.64 11.13
C MET A 58 11.93 -5.47 11.29
N PRO A 59 12.33 -4.82 10.19
CA PRO A 59 13.07 -3.56 10.28
C PRO A 59 12.20 -2.51 10.96
N ILE A 60 12.78 -1.75 11.89
CA ILE A 60 12.15 -0.59 12.51
C ILE A 60 12.71 0.64 11.81
N SER A 61 11.83 1.49 11.29
CA SER A 61 12.24 2.77 10.71
C SER A 61 12.79 3.70 11.79
N ASP A 62 13.66 4.65 11.42
CA ASP A 62 14.20 5.63 12.37
C ASP A 62 13.07 6.45 13.03
N GLU A 63 12.01 6.76 12.28
CA GLU A 63 10.82 7.43 12.80
C GLU A 63 10.13 6.62 13.90
N LEU A 64 9.84 5.34 13.65
CA LEU A 64 9.20 4.48 14.64
C LEU A 64 10.13 4.22 15.83
N ALA A 65 11.44 4.10 15.60
CA ALA A 65 12.43 3.95 16.66
C ALA A 65 12.41 5.14 17.63
N ASN A 66 12.31 6.37 17.10
CA ASN A 66 12.19 7.57 17.92
C ASN A 66 10.90 7.56 18.75
N VAL A 67 9.76 7.22 18.14
CA VAL A 67 8.48 7.10 18.87
C VAL A 67 8.56 6.06 19.98
N LEU A 68 9.17 4.90 19.72
CA LEU A 68 9.34 3.85 20.72
C LEU A 68 10.27 4.28 21.87
N ASP A 69 11.34 5.02 21.57
CA ASP A 69 12.23 5.54 22.62
C ASP A 69 11.52 6.61 23.47
N GLU A 70 10.72 7.48 22.86
CA GLU A 70 9.88 8.44 23.60
C GLU A 70 8.88 7.73 24.53
N GLN A 71 8.19 6.69 24.05
CA GLN A 71 7.28 5.90 24.89
C GLN A 71 8.04 5.22 26.03
N ARG A 72 9.22 4.66 25.77
CA ARG A 72 10.08 4.05 26.79
C ARG A 72 10.51 5.08 27.84
N GLN A 73 10.95 6.27 27.43
CA GLN A 73 11.35 7.34 28.35
C GLN A 73 10.18 7.80 29.22
N SER A 74 8.99 7.97 28.63
CA SER A 74 7.75 8.30 29.35
C SER A 74 7.39 7.22 30.38
N PHE A 75 7.48 5.95 29.98
CA PHE A 75 7.26 4.82 30.87
C PHE A 75 8.22 4.85 32.06
N ILE A 76 9.53 5.02 31.81
CA ILE A 76 10.55 5.10 32.88
C ILE A 76 10.28 6.28 33.81
N ALA A 77 9.92 7.45 33.27
CA ALA A 77 9.60 8.63 34.07
C ALA A 77 8.38 8.40 34.98
N LYS A 78 7.37 7.67 34.50
CA LYS A 78 6.13 7.38 35.24
C LYS A 78 6.27 6.21 36.22
N HIS A 79 7.01 5.17 35.86
CA HIS A 79 7.06 3.90 36.59
C HIS A 79 8.38 3.64 37.32
N GLY A 80 9.44 4.41 37.04
CA GLY A 80 10.75 4.29 37.68
C GLY A 80 11.52 3.01 37.34
N ARG A 81 11.11 2.28 36.29
CA ARG A 81 11.72 1.04 35.80
C ARG A 81 11.59 0.93 34.28
N GLU A 82 12.38 0.06 33.67
CA GLU A 82 12.22 -0.34 32.26
C GLU A 82 10.87 -1.07 32.06
N PRO A 83 10.24 -0.92 30.88
CA PRO A 83 9.06 -1.70 30.51
C PRO A 83 9.43 -3.19 30.38
N GLY A 84 8.55 -4.03 30.90
CA GLY A 84 8.58 -5.47 30.77
C GLY A 84 7.68 -5.94 29.61
N PRO A 85 7.67 -7.25 29.35
CA PRO A 85 6.96 -7.82 28.20
C PRO A 85 5.43 -7.73 28.29
N ASP A 86 4.88 -7.57 29.50
CA ASP A 86 3.44 -7.42 29.73
C ASP A 86 3.01 -5.94 29.84
N ASP A 87 3.96 -5.00 29.74
CA ASP A 87 3.65 -3.57 29.78
C ASP A 87 3.21 -3.08 28.39
N LEU A 88 2.18 -2.23 28.35
CA LEU A 88 1.69 -1.65 27.11
C LEU A 88 2.68 -0.62 26.57
N VAL A 89 3.06 -0.78 25.30
CA VAL A 89 3.90 0.19 24.58
C VAL A 89 3.14 1.51 24.36
N PHE A 90 1.85 1.43 24.06
CA PHE A 90 0.97 2.59 23.83
C PHE A 90 -0.25 2.55 24.77
N PRO A 91 -0.11 2.99 26.04
CA PRO A 91 -1.16 2.86 27.05
C PRO A 91 -2.38 3.76 26.82
N ASP A 92 -2.21 4.84 26.04
CA ASP A 92 -3.27 5.82 25.77
C ASP A 92 -4.08 5.49 24.50
N MET A 93 -3.74 4.39 23.81
CA MET A 93 -4.48 3.96 22.62
C MET A 93 -5.77 3.22 23.01
N PRO A 94 -6.87 3.42 22.26
CA PRO A 94 -8.09 2.66 22.46
C PRO A 94 -7.86 1.17 22.22
N HIS A 95 -8.74 0.34 22.79
CA HIS A 95 -8.65 -1.11 22.62
C HIS A 95 -8.69 -1.49 21.13
N PRO A 96 -7.88 -2.47 20.67
CA PRO A 96 -7.76 -2.81 19.24
C PRO A 96 -9.09 -3.01 18.51
N GLU A 97 -10.05 -3.71 19.14
CA GLU A 97 -11.39 -3.92 18.56
C GLU A 97 -12.14 -2.61 18.23
N HIS A 98 -11.93 -1.54 19.01
CA HIS A 98 -12.55 -0.24 18.72
C HIS A 98 -11.84 0.46 17.56
N MET A 99 -10.52 0.28 17.43
CA MET A 99 -9.75 0.82 16.31
C MET A 99 -10.11 0.13 15.00
N GLU A 100 -10.24 -1.20 15.03
CA GLU A 100 -10.64 -2.00 13.87
C GLU A 100 -12.00 -1.54 13.34
N HIS A 101 -13.00 -1.43 14.20
CA HIS A 101 -14.33 -0.95 13.78
C HIS A 101 -14.27 0.48 13.20
N GLN A 102 -13.52 1.40 13.81
CA GLN A 102 -13.38 2.75 13.28
C GLN A 102 -12.70 2.76 11.91
N MET A 103 -11.66 1.94 11.73
CA MET A 103 -10.95 1.82 10.46
C MET A 103 -11.85 1.30 9.35
N ILE A 104 -12.66 0.27 9.63
CA ILE A 104 -13.60 -0.28 8.65
C ILE A 104 -14.64 0.75 8.22
N GLU A 105 -15.19 1.54 9.14
CA GLU A 105 -16.12 2.60 8.78
C GLU A 105 -15.44 3.69 7.92
N ILE A 106 -14.21 4.06 8.23
CA ILE A 106 -13.42 4.97 7.38
C ILE A 106 -13.20 4.38 5.99
N MET A 107 -12.90 3.08 5.86
CA MET A 107 -12.73 2.43 4.56
C MET A 107 -14.04 2.44 3.74
N LYS A 108 -15.19 2.22 4.38
CA LYS A 108 -16.51 2.30 3.73
C LYS A 108 -16.80 3.72 3.23
N GLU A 109 -16.55 4.73 4.07
CA GLU A 109 -16.75 6.14 3.71
C GLU A 109 -15.81 6.60 2.60
N ALA A 110 -14.59 6.05 2.55
CA ALA A 110 -13.60 6.31 1.51
C ALA A 110 -13.92 5.59 0.17
N GLY A 111 -14.95 4.75 0.12
CA GLY A 111 -15.33 4.01 -1.08
C GLY A 111 -14.30 2.95 -1.48
N ILE A 112 -13.55 2.41 -0.52
CA ILE A 112 -12.66 1.26 -0.76
C ILE A 112 -13.49 0.06 -1.20
N ASP A 113 -12.94 -0.76 -2.10
CA ASP A 113 -13.63 -1.94 -2.63
C ASP A 113 -14.15 -2.83 -1.48
N PRO A 114 -15.45 -3.18 -1.46
CA PRO A 114 -16.04 -4.04 -0.44
C PRO A 114 -15.33 -5.39 -0.25
N ALA A 115 -14.71 -5.96 -1.28
CA ALA A 115 -13.92 -7.18 -1.18
C ALA A 115 -12.64 -6.98 -0.34
N ILE A 116 -12.02 -5.80 -0.44
CA ILE A 116 -10.86 -5.40 0.36
C ILE A 116 -11.26 -5.18 1.82
N ILE A 117 -12.41 -4.53 2.04
CA ILE A 117 -12.98 -4.34 3.39
C ILE A 117 -13.26 -5.71 4.02
N TYR A 118 -13.92 -6.60 3.30
CA TYR A 118 -14.21 -7.96 3.75
C TYR A 118 -12.94 -8.75 4.09
N ALA A 119 -11.91 -8.70 3.23
CA ALA A 119 -10.65 -9.37 3.47
C ALA A 119 -9.94 -8.81 4.71
N THR A 120 -10.03 -7.49 4.94
CA THR A 120 -9.51 -6.84 6.14
C THR A 120 -10.23 -7.31 7.40
N GLU A 121 -11.56 -7.30 7.41
CA GLU A 121 -12.37 -7.80 8.54
C GLU A 121 -12.11 -9.28 8.83
N LYS A 122 -12.00 -10.10 7.79
CA LYS A 122 -11.85 -11.56 7.93
C LYS A 122 -10.47 -11.96 8.43
N THR A 123 -9.43 -11.28 7.97
CA THR A 123 -8.04 -11.65 8.27
C THR A 123 -7.40 -10.80 9.35
N GLY A 124 -8.01 -9.67 9.74
CA GLY A 124 -7.45 -8.68 10.66
C GLY A 124 -6.25 -7.93 10.07
N ARG A 125 -6.12 -7.86 8.74
CA ARG A 125 -4.96 -7.29 8.05
C ARG A 125 -5.36 -6.21 7.06
N ILE A 126 -4.74 -5.06 7.18
CA ILE A 126 -4.81 -3.99 6.17
C ILE A 126 -3.61 -4.19 5.25
N VAL A 127 -3.85 -4.61 4.01
CA VAL A 127 -2.79 -4.90 3.03
C VAL A 127 -2.70 -3.76 2.02
N SER A 128 -1.49 -3.27 1.79
CA SER A 128 -1.16 -2.26 0.78
C SER A 128 0.16 -2.62 0.10
N GLU A 129 0.49 -1.93 -1.00
CA GLU A 129 1.78 -2.07 -1.68
C GLU A 129 2.96 -1.82 -0.74
N GLU A 130 2.81 -0.89 0.21
CA GLU A 130 3.86 -0.52 1.17
C GLU A 130 4.15 -1.61 2.22
N ASN A 131 3.19 -2.51 2.50
CA ASN A 131 3.31 -3.46 3.61
C ASN A 131 3.17 -4.93 3.22
N MET A 132 2.80 -5.23 1.97
CA MET A 132 2.60 -6.60 1.51
C MET A 132 3.86 -7.47 1.63
N ASP A 133 5.05 -6.87 1.53
CA ASP A 133 6.31 -7.59 1.73
C ASP A 133 6.69 -7.79 3.19
N LEU A 134 5.95 -7.21 4.12
CA LEU A 134 6.01 -7.54 5.53
C LEU A 134 5.12 -8.74 5.87
N LEU A 135 4.34 -9.28 4.95
CA LEU A 135 3.45 -10.44 5.16
C LEU A 135 4.08 -11.72 4.62
N SER A 136 3.87 -12.83 5.34
CA SER A 136 4.29 -14.13 4.83
C SER A 136 3.39 -14.57 3.65
N ASP A 137 3.90 -15.45 2.79
CA ASP A 137 3.16 -15.92 1.62
C ASP A 137 1.78 -16.50 2.01
N VAL A 138 1.69 -17.20 3.15
CA VAL A 138 0.42 -17.76 3.65
C VAL A 138 -0.53 -16.66 4.10
N GLU A 139 -0.04 -15.59 4.72
CA GLU A 139 -0.88 -14.48 5.18
C GLU A 139 -1.47 -13.71 4.00
N LEU A 140 -0.68 -13.53 2.93
CA LEU A 140 -1.15 -12.94 1.67
C LEU A 140 -2.13 -13.86 0.95
N ASP A 141 -1.86 -15.16 0.90
CA ASP A 141 -2.76 -16.14 0.30
C ASP A 141 -4.11 -16.18 1.04
N GLU A 142 -4.11 -16.12 2.38
CA GLU A 142 -5.32 -16.03 3.20
C GLU A 142 -6.13 -14.75 2.90
N TRP A 143 -5.44 -13.62 2.74
CA TRP A 143 -6.08 -12.34 2.40
C TRP A 143 -6.66 -12.34 0.99
N ASN A 144 -5.91 -12.83 -0.01
CA ASN A 144 -6.39 -12.98 -1.38
C ASN A 144 -7.58 -13.95 -1.48
N ALA A 145 -7.53 -15.08 -0.77
CA ALA A 145 -8.64 -16.04 -0.73
C ALA A 145 -9.91 -15.41 -0.15
N ALA A 146 -9.80 -14.49 0.81
CA ALA A 146 -10.96 -13.76 1.34
C ALA A 146 -11.58 -12.82 0.28
N ILE A 147 -10.76 -12.16 -0.55
CA ILE A 147 -11.23 -11.34 -1.67
C ILE A 147 -11.97 -12.21 -2.69
N GLU A 148 -11.36 -13.33 -3.09
CA GLU A 148 -11.96 -14.28 -4.05
C GLU A 148 -13.31 -14.82 -3.54
N GLU A 149 -13.40 -15.13 -2.25
CA GLU A 149 -14.64 -15.58 -1.61
C GLU A 149 -15.74 -14.51 -1.70
N TYR A 150 -15.42 -13.26 -1.37
CA TYR A 150 -16.37 -12.15 -1.45
C TYR A 150 -16.87 -11.97 -2.88
N GLN A 151 -15.95 -11.95 -3.84
CA GLN A 151 -16.25 -11.79 -5.27
C GLN A 151 -17.06 -12.95 -5.83
N ALA A 152 -16.83 -14.19 -5.37
CA ALA A 152 -17.62 -15.35 -5.78
C ALA A 152 -19.09 -15.26 -5.32
N GLU A 153 -19.34 -14.65 -4.16
CA GLU A 153 -20.69 -14.48 -3.61
C GLU A 153 -21.39 -13.23 -4.17
N HIS A 154 -20.66 -12.14 -4.39
CA HIS A 154 -21.24 -10.82 -4.72
C HIS A 154 -21.01 -10.37 -6.17
N GLY A 155 -20.23 -11.14 -6.94
CA GLY A 155 -19.72 -10.75 -8.25
C GLY A 155 -18.43 -9.92 -8.14
N VAL A 156 -17.68 -9.85 -9.23
CA VAL A 156 -16.54 -8.94 -9.34
C VAL A 156 -17.09 -7.54 -9.60
N THR A 157 -16.59 -6.54 -8.86
CA THR A 157 -16.83 -5.13 -9.16
C THR A 157 -16.07 -4.78 -10.44
N GLU A 158 -16.65 -5.09 -11.61
CA GLU A 158 -16.07 -4.68 -12.88
C GLU A 158 -16.22 -3.17 -13.07
N PRO A 159 -15.22 -2.48 -13.63
CA PRO A 159 -15.35 -1.06 -13.94
C PRO A 159 -16.52 -0.85 -14.90
N GLU A 160 -17.47 0.00 -14.50
CA GLU A 160 -18.60 0.32 -15.36
C GLU A 160 -18.17 1.19 -16.54
N TYR A 161 -18.18 0.60 -17.73
CA TYR A 161 -17.92 1.31 -18.96
C TYR A 161 -19.16 2.10 -19.45
N PRO A 162 -18.95 3.26 -20.10
CA PRO A 162 -17.65 3.91 -20.35
C PRO A 162 -17.01 4.49 -19.09
N ILE A 163 -15.70 4.30 -18.93
CA ILE A 163 -14.91 4.88 -17.84
C ILE A 163 -14.14 6.10 -18.35
N GLY A 164 -14.21 7.19 -17.59
CA GLY A 164 -13.39 8.37 -17.80
C GLY A 164 -12.11 8.26 -17.00
N THR A 165 -10.99 8.68 -17.56
CA THR A 165 -9.71 8.80 -16.84
C THR A 165 -9.23 10.24 -16.86
N VAL A 166 -8.63 10.71 -15.78
CA VAL A 166 -7.95 12.02 -15.75
C VAL A 166 -6.53 11.81 -15.25
N ALA A 167 -5.56 12.15 -16.11
CA ALA A 167 -4.14 12.10 -15.80
C ALA A 167 -3.53 13.51 -15.84
N LEU A 168 -2.75 13.83 -14.80
CA LEU A 168 -2.09 15.12 -14.63
C LEU A 168 -0.62 15.01 -15.01
N TYR A 169 -0.07 16.06 -15.60
CA TYR A 169 1.34 16.11 -16.01
C TYR A 169 1.93 17.48 -15.71
N GLY A 170 3.22 17.49 -15.38
CA GLY A 170 3.92 18.68 -14.92
C GLY A 170 5.44 18.61 -15.09
N PRO A 171 6.17 19.74 -15.08
CA PRO A 171 7.63 19.73 -15.07
C PRO A 171 8.23 19.07 -13.81
N ASP A 172 7.44 18.94 -12.74
CA ASP A 172 7.74 18.28 -11.48
C ASP A 172 6.46 17.64 -10.89
N ASP A 173 6.56 17.09 -9.68
CA ASP A 173 5.45 16.44 -8.96
C ASP A 173 4.40 17.40 -8.38
N LYS A 174 4.64 18.72 -8.42
CA LYS A 174 3.80 19.73 -7.75
C LYS A 174 3.09 20.65 -8.71
N THR A 175 3.70 20.92 -9.85
CA THR A 175 3.27 21.96 -10.79
C THR A 175 2.56 21.31 -11.96
N THR A 176 1.23 21.23 -11.95
CA THR A 176 0.47 20.67 -13.08
C THR A 176 0.37 21.68 -14.23
N THR A 177 0.85 21.30 -15.42
CA THR A 177 0.79 22.13 -16.63
C THR A 177 0.03 21.50 -17.79
N LYS A 178 -0.31 20.22 -17.69
CA LYS A 178 -1.12 19.50 -18.69
C LYS A 178 -2.09 18.54 -17.99
N ILE A 179 -3.33 18.52 -18.45
CA ILE A 179 -4.35 17.55 -18.05
C ILE A 179 -4.79 16.78 -19.28
N VAL A 180 -4.85 15.46 -19.16
CA VAL A 180 -5.31 14.55 -20.21
C VAL A 180 -6.53 13.81 -19.68
N ALA A 181 -7.69 14.03 -20.30
CA ALA A 181 -8.88 13.23 -20.04
C ALA A 181 -9.00 12.14 -21.10
N GLY A 182 -9.19 10.90 -20.68
CA GLY A 182 -9.48 9.76 -21.54
C GLY A 182 -10.88 9.22 -21.34
N VAL A 183 -11.48 8.66 -22.38
CA VAL A 183 -12.69 7.84 -22.27
C VAL A 183 -12.43 6.49 -22.92
N ILE A 184 -12.62 5.43 -22.14
CA ILE A 184 -12.53 4.04 -22.59
C ILE A 184 -13.96 3.48 -22.61
N LEU A 185 -14.39 2.96 -23.76
CA LEU A 185 -15.78 2.55 -23.99
C LEU A 185 -16.07 1.10 -23.60
N ASP A 186 -15.05 0.24 -23.61
CA ASP A 186 -15.06 -1.18 -23.24
C ASP A 186 -13.60 -1.64 -23.01
N ASP A 187 -13.42 -2.88 -22.58
CA ASP A 187 -12.13 -3.46 -22.17
C ASP A 187 -11.06 -3.50 -23.27
N ASP A 188 -11.48 -3.60 -24.53
CA ASP A 188 -10.59 -3.67 -25.70
C ASP A 188 -10.51 -2.33 -26.48
N ALA A 189 -11.20 -1.29 -26.04
CA ALA A 189 -11.28 -0.01 -26.75
C ALA A 189 -10.03 0.87 -26.56
N GLU A 190 -9.56 1.47 -27.65
CA GLU A 190 -8.62 2.58 -27.57
C GLU A 190 -9.27 3.80 -26.89
N ALA A 191 -8.51 4.49 -26.05
CA ALA A 191 -8.99 5.65 -25.33
C ALA A 191 -9.24 6.85 -26.27
N ILE A 192 -10.41 7.47 -26.15
CA ILE A 192 -10.70 8.78 -26.75
C ILE A 192 -10.08 9.84 -25.84
N ILE A 193 -9.19 10.68 -26.37
CA ILE A 193 -8.40 11.61 -25.55
C ILE A 193 -8.76 13.08 -25.83
N GLU A 194 -8.88 13.87 -24.78
CA GLU A 194 -8.87 15.34 -24.83
C GLU A 194 -7.77 15.89 -23.90
N ARG A 195 -7.12 16.99 -24.31
CA ARG A 195 -5.93 17.54 -23.63
C ARG A 195 -6.10 19.04 -23.39
N TRP A 196 -5.68 19.49 -22.21
CA TRP A 196 -5.57 20.91 -21.86
C TRP A 196 -4.15 21.20 -21.37
N VAL A 197 -3.56 22.31 -21.83
CA VAL A 197 -2.21 22.74 -21.49
C VAL A 197 -2.24 24.22 -21.07
N GLY A 198 -1.53 24.56 -19.99
CA GLY A 198 -1.50 25.90 -19.43
C GLY A 198 -0.85 25.94 -18.05
N THR A 199 -0.57 27.13 -17.54
CA THR A 199 0.14 27.31 -16.25
C THR A 199 -0.74 27.12 -15.02
N ASP A 200 -2.06 27.14 -15.19
CA ASP A 200 -3.08 27.09 -14.13
C ASP A 200 -4.17 26.05 -14.44
N VAL A 201 -3.86 25.02 -15.24
CA VAL A 201 -4.86 24.07 -15.77
C VAL A 201 -5.69 23.37 -14.69
N LYS A 202 -5.10 23.08 -13.53
CA LYS A 202 -5.76 22.40 -12.41
C LYS A 202 -6.88 23.25 -11.82
N ASP A 203 -6.65 24.55 -11.68
CA ASP A 203 -7.58 25.50 -11.04
C ASP A 203 -8.46 26.25 -12.05
N ASN A 204 -8.26 26.04 -13.35
CA ASN A 204 -8.96 26.76 -14.40
C ASN A 204 -10.41 26.24 -14.57
N PRO A 205 -11.45 27.05 -14.27
CA PRO A 205 -12.84 26.58 -14.34
C PRO A 205 -13.28 26.15 -15.74
N LYS A 206 -12.65 26.68 -16.80
CA LYS A 206 -12.95 26.28 -18.18
C LYS A 206 -12.39 24.90 -18.51
N VAL A 207 -11.26 24.53 -17.92
CA VAL A 207 -10.68 23.19 -18.08
C VAL A 207 -11.60 22.19 -17.36
N GLN A 208 -12.01 22.49 -16.12
CA GLN A 208 -12.95 21.65 -15.37
C GLN A 208 -14.29 21.48 -16.10
N GLN A 209 -14.84 22.56 -16.67
CA GLN A 209 -16.04 22.50 -17.50
C GLN A 209 -15.80 21.65 -18.77
N GLY A 210 -14.67 21.81 -19.44
CA GLY A 210 -14.32 21.03 -20.63
C GLY A 210 -14.27 19.53 -20.35
N ILE A 211 -13.65 19.12 -19.24
CA ILE A 211 -13.61 17.72 -18.81
C ILE A 211 -15.02 17.17 -18.57
N GLN A 212 -15.86 17.93 -17.85
CA GLN A 212 -17.24 17.53 -17.59
C GLN A 212 -18.07 17.39 -18.87
N GLU A 213 -17.95 18.33 -19.80
CA GLU A 213 -18.64 18.29 -21.09
C GLU A 213 -18.15 17.12 -21.95
N PHE A 214 -16.85 16.86 -21.96
CA PHE A 214 -16.24 15.72 -22.63
C PHE A 214 -16.80 14.40 -22.10
N PHE A 215 -16.78 14.20 -20.78
CA PHE A 215 -17.33 13.00 -20.16
C PHE A 215 -18.83 12.84 -20.35
N ALA A 216 -19.60 13.93 -20.23
CA ALA A 216 -21.04 13.91 -20.46
C ALA A 216 -21.39 13.52 -21.91
N LYS A 217 -20.64 14.06 -22.89
CA LYS A 217 -20.79 13.75 -24.31
C LYS A 217 -20.56 12.27 -24.62
N HIS A 218 -19.63 11.64 -23.91
CA HIS A 218 -19.28 10.24 -24.12
C HIS A 218 -20.01 9.26 -23.18
N GLY A 219 -20.92 9.75 -22.33
CA GLY A 219 -21.75 8.91 -21.47
C GLY A 219 -20.94 8.18 -20.39
N VAL A 220 -19.87 8.80 -19.90
CA VAL A 220 -19.02 8.26 -18.83
C VAL A 220 -19.86 7.97 -17.59
N LYS A 221 -19.74 6.74 -17.06
CA LYS A 221 -20.47 6.27 -15.87
C LYS A 221 -19.64 6.36 -14.60
N SER A 222 -18.33 6.13 -14.73
CA SER A 222 -17.36 6.17 -13.64
C SER A 222 -16.12 6.95 -14.06
N VAL A 223 -15.45 7.62 -13.13
CA VAL A 223 -14.23 8.38 -13.41
C VAL A 223 -13.11 7.92 -12.47
N ALA A 224 -11.99 7.50 -13.04
CA ALA A 224 -10.73 7.29 -12.33
C ALA A 224 -9.83 8.51 -12.51
N ALA A 225 -9.39 9.12 -11.41
CA ALA A 225 -8.51 10.28 -11.46
C ALA A 225 -7.47 10.16 -10.36
N ILE A 226 -6.23 10.56 -10.67
CA ILE A 226 -5.16 10.72 -9.70
C ILE A 226 -4.93 12.21 -9.47
N ASP A 227 -4.65 12.61 -8.23
CA ASP A 227 -4.43 14.02 -7.89
C ASP A 227 -2.97 14.48 -8.09
N GLU A 228 -2.08 13.52 -8.35
CA GLU A 228 -0.65 13.72 -8.54
C GLU A 228 -0.25 13.74 -10.02
N ASN A 229 0.84 14.44 -10.34
CA ASN A 229 1.40 14.44 -11.68
C ASN A 229 2.01 13.07 -12.00
N MET A 230 1.48 12.40 -13.02
CA MET A 230 1.93 11.09 -13.50
C MET A 230 3.29 11.15 -14.21
N GLY A 231 3.66 12.33 -14.71
CA GLY A 231 4.94 12.51 -15.39
C GLY A 231 5.08 13.87 -16.07
N CYS A 232 6.08 13.93 -16.94
CA CYS A 232 6.39 15.10 -17.75
C CYS A 232 5.30 15.41 -18.79
N PRO A 233 4.99 16.68 -19.08
CA PRO A 233 4.00 17.07 -20.09
C PRO A 233 4.45 16.81 -21.55
N HIS A 234 5.74 16.56 -21.78
CA HIS A 234 6.35 16.40 -23.11
C HIS A 234 6.22 14.95 -23.62
N GLU A 235 5.77 14.77 -24.86
CA GLU A 235 5.54 13.46 -25.46
C GLU A 235 6.84 12.89 -26.10
N GLU A 236 7.15 11.63 -25.82
CA GLU A 236 8.33 10.93 -26.37
C GLU A 236 8.17 10.72 -27.88
N GLY A 237 9.19 11.05 -28.67
CA GLY A 237 9.15 10.99 -30.14
C GLY A 237 8.57 12.24 -30.82
N GLU A 238 7.83 13.08 -30.09
CA GLU A 238 7.37 14.39 -30.56
C GLU A 238 8.20 15.53 -29.97
N ASP A 239 8.22 15.63 -28.63
CA ASP A 239 8.85 16.71 -27.87
C ASP A 239 10.20 16.32 -27.29
N SER A 240 10.51 15.02 -27.20
CA SER A 240 11.74 14.49 -26.59
C SER A 240 12.26 13.26 -27.32
N PRO A 241 13.58 12.97 -27.26
CA PRO A 241 14.15 11.83 -27.98
C PRO A 241 13.56 10.50 -27.48
N VAL A 242 13.27 9.60 -28.42
CA VAL A 242 12.79 8.25 -28.10
C VAL A 242 13.87 7.49 -27.32
N GLY A 243 13.50 6.91 -26.18
CA GLY A 243 14.35 6.13 -25.30
C GLY A 243 15.24 6.95 -24.36
N GLU A 244 15.15 8.28 -24.37
CA GLU A 244 15.98 9.14 -23.52
C GLU A 244 15.14 9.96 -22.53
N ASP A 245 15.80 10.42 -21.45
CA ASP A 245 15.18 11.33 -20.49
C ASP A 245 14.78 12.65 -21.18
N CYS A 246 13.61 13.19 -20.81
CA CYS A 246 13.18 14.50 -21.27
C CYS A 246 14.19 15.58 -20.82
N PRO A 247 14.79 16.37 -21.75
CA PRO A 247 15.78 17.38 -21.39
C PRO A 247 15.17 18.61 -20.72
N PHE A 248 13.85 18.79 -20.79
CA PHE A 248 13.14 19.96 -20.29
C PHE A 248 12.66 19.82 -18.84
N CYS A 249 12.59 18.59 -18.32
CA CYS A 249 12.06 18.34 -16.98
C CYS A 249 13.03 17.47 -16.15
N PRO A 250 14.11 18.07 -15.60
CA PRO A 250 15.14 17.34 -14.87
C PRO A 250 14.63 16.58 -13.64
N TYR A 251 13.51 16.99 -13.05
CA TYR A 251 12.88 16.30 -11.92
C TYR A 251 12.55 14.84 -12.23
N TRP A 252 12.15 14.57 -13.48
CA TRP A 252 11.69 13.26 -13.95
C TRP A 252 12.80 12.35 -14.46
N LYS A 253 14.06 12.83 -14.46
CA LYS A 253 15.20 12.06 -14.95
C LYS A 253 15.31 10.70 -14.26
N GLY A 254 15.27 9.61 -15.03
CA GLY A 254 15.33 8.24 -14.53
C GLY A 254 14.08 7.74 -13.79
N LYS A 255 12.97 8.49 -13.83
CA LYS A 255 11.69 8.13 -13.18
C LYS A 255 10.57 7.76 -14.18
N GLN A 256 10.81 7.94 -15.48
CA GLN A 256 9.79 7.79 -16.53
C GLN A 256 10.41 7.35 -17.86
N GLY A 257 9.58 6.90 -18.80
CA GLY A 257 9.99 6.48 -20.15
C GLY A 257 10.38 5.01 -20.24
N SER A 258 10.66 4.55 -21.46
CA SER A 258 10.96 3.14 -21.79
C SER A 258 12.20 2.54 -21.09
N ASN A 259 13.02 3.38 -20.44
CA ASN A 259 14.19 2.99 -19.64
C ASN A 259 13.98 3.07 -18.12
N SER A 260 12.77 3.40 -17.65
CA SER A 260 12.45 3.38 -16.22
C SER A 260 12.46 1.92 -15.72
N PRO A 261 13.23 1.59 -14.67
CA PRO A 261 13.16 0.27 -14.05
C PRO A 261 11.81 0.18 -13.33
N PHE A 262 10.93 -0.69 -13.81
CA PHE A 262 9.89 -1.26 -12.94
C PHE A 262 10.55 -2.09 -11.84
#